data_AF-A0A2H3BGF2-F1
#
_entry.id   AF-A0A2H3BGF2-F1
#
_cell.length_a   1.000
_cell.length_b   1.000
_cell.length_c   1.000
_cell.angle_alpha   90.00
_cell.angle_beta   90.00
_cell.angle_gamma   90.00
#
_symmetry.space_group_name_H-M   'P 1'
#
loop_
_entity.id
_entity.type
_entity.pdbx_description
1 polymer ?
#
loop_
_entity_poly.entity_id
_entity_poly.type
_entity_poly.pdbx_seq_one_letter_code
_entity_poly.pdbx_strand_id
1 'polypeptide(L)'
;MSDSVQTPSSSNIKPDASGSSVPKEHPIASEYREWELRIFAAQPKAPPDLDLTARSMNSSLFDLRGKMIQIFTVHNATQHARRKVYEAEAAAAMKDVIEEYKKWRAEHESELWEWFKSCGEDEEPDF
;
A
#
# COMPACT_ATOMS: atom_id res chain seq x y z
N MET A 1 43.42 -18.93 61.63
CA MET A 1 43.95 -19.91 60.66
C MET A 1 42.80 -20.25 59.72
N SER A 2 43.04 -20.03 58.44
CA SER A 2 42.14 -20.28 57.31
C SER A 2 41.72 -21.75 57.23
N ASP A 3 40.54 -22.03 56.70
CA ASP A 3 40.46 -22.84 55.49
C ASP A 3 39.13 -22.60 54.74
N SER A 4 39.30 -22.14 53.51
CA SER A 4 38.28 -22.07 52.46
C SER A 4 38.03 -23.46 51.87
N VAL A 5 36.78 -23.78 51.55
CA VAL A 5 36.45 -24.75 50.50
C VAL A 5 35.35 -24.17 49.60
N GLN A 6 35.65 -24.15 48.31
CA GLN A 6 34.87 -23.61 47.19
C GLN A 6 33.74 -24.55 46.71
N THR A 7 32.56 -23.94 46.44
CA THR A 7 31.62 -24.07 45.29
C THR A 7 31.00 -25.46 44.93
N PRO A 8 29.76 -25.53 44.38
CA PRO A 8 29.48 -25.06 43.02
C PRO A 8 28.29 -24.10 42.89
N SER A 9 28.40 -23.28 41.84
CA SER A 9 27.34 -22.52 41.19
C SER A 9 25.98 -23.21 41.21
N SER A 10 24.96 -22.50 41.69
CA SER A 10 23.62 -22.66 41.14
C SER A 10 23.30 -21.39 40.39
N SER A 11 23.56 -21.45 39.09
CA SER A 11 23.04 -20.50 38.12
C SER A 11 21.54 -20.41 38.31
N ASN A 12 21.05 -19.30 38.88
CA ASN A 12 19.65 -18.92 38.73
C ASN A 12 19.48 -18.61 37.24
N ILE A 13 19.06 -19.62 36.51
CA ILE A 13 18.63 -19.52 35.12
C ILE A 13 17.49 -18.51 35.13
N LYS A 14 17.81 -17.29 34.66
CA LYS A 14 16.83 -16.29 34.26
C LYS A 14 15.90 -17.01 33.28
N PRO A 15 14.57 -17.05 33.48
CA PRO A 15 13.72 -17.55 32.43
C PRO A 15 13.95 -16.63 31.23
N ASP A 16 14.55 -17.19 30.18
CA ASP A 16 14.47 -16.61 28.84
C ASP A 16 12.98 -16.52 28.55
N ALA A 17 12.43 -15.34 28.82
CA ALA A 17 11.26 -14.87 28.13
C ALA A 17 11.69 -14.69 26.67
N SER A 18 11.77 -15.81 25.95
CA SER A 18 11.50 -15.88 24.52
C SER A 18 10.01 -15.58 24.35
N GLY A 19 9.60 -14.39 24.78
CA GLY A 19 8.53 -13.70 24.11
C GLY A 19 9.14 -13.37 22.77
N SER A 20 8.75 -14.13 21.74
CA SER A 20 8.70 -13.60 20.40
C SER A 20 7.91 -12.30 20.50
N SER A 21 8.65 -11.21 20.72
CA SER A 21 8.12 -9.87 20.70
C SER A 21 7.79 -9.68 19.24
N VAL A 22 6.55 -10.01 18.87
CA VAL A 22 5.93 -9.44 17.68
C VAL A 22 6.33 -7.96 17.74
N PRO A 23 7.11 -7.45 16.77
CA PRO A 23 7.58 -6.08 16.83
C PRO A 23 6.33 -5.23 17.05
N LYS A 24 6.27 -4.57 18.20
CA LYS A 24 5.10 -3.82 18.62
C LYS A 24 4.95 -2.73 17.58
N GLU A 25 4.01 -2.94 16.67
CA GLU A 25 3.76 -2.04 15.56
C GLU A 25 3.58 -0.62 16.13
N HIS A 26 4.33 0.34 15.59
CA HIS A 26 4.28 1.71 16.07
C HIS A 26 2.81 2.19 15.98
N PRO A 27 2.24 2.85 17.01
CA PRO A 27 0.83 3.26 16.99
C PRO A 27 0.46 4.04 15.71
N ILE A 28 1.37 4.91 15.26
CA ILE A 28 1.22 5.64 14.01
C ILE A 28 1.19 4.78 12.74
N ALA A 29 1.86 3.63 12.74
CA ALA A 29 1.89 2.72 11.60
C ALA A 29 0.52 2.07 11.39
N SER A 30 -0.14 1.69 12.49
CA SER A 30 -1.49 1.14 12.44
C SER A 30 -2.51 2.19 11.99
N GLU A 31 -2.44 3.41 12.51
CA GLU A 31 -3.28 4.52 12.05
C GLU A 31 -3.03 4.89 10.58
N TYR A 32 -1.76 4.89 10.15
CA TYR A 32 -1.40 5.12 8.75
C TYR A 32 -2.02 4.05 7.82
N ARG A 33 -1.96 2.76 8.20
CA ARG A 33 -2.61 1.68 7.44
C ARG A 33 -4.13 1.83 7.39
N GLU A 34 -4.76 2.25 8.48
CA GLU A 34 -6.19 2.53 8.48
C GLU A 34 -6.56 3.64 7.49
N TRP A 35 -5.74 4.70 7.41
CA TRP A 35 -5.93 5.75 6.42
C TRP A 35 -5.80 5.23 4.98
N GLU A 36 -4.83 4.36 4.69
CA GLU A 36 -4.71 3.71 3.38
C GLU A 36 -5.96 2.90 3.03
N LEU A 37 -6.49 2.13 3.98
CA LEU A 37 -7.72 1.37 3.80
C LEU A 37 -8.94 2.28 3.57
N ARG A 38 -9.05 3.40 4.29
CA ARG A 38 -10.13 4.38 4.10
C ARG A 38 -10.07 5.02 2.72
N ILE A 39 -8.88 5.41 2.26
CA ILE A 39 -8.66 5.96 0.92
C ILE A 39 -9.03 4.93 -0.15
N PHE A 40 -8.62 3.67 0.02
CA PHE A 40 -8.96 2.58 -0.90
C PHE A 40 -10.47 2.30 -0.90
N ALA A 41 -11.11 2.25 0.26
CA ALA A 41 -12.55 2.01 0.38
C ALA A 41 -13.39 3.16 -0.19
N ALA A 42 -12.88 4.39 -0.18
CA ALA A 42 -13.52 5.56 -0.78
C ALA A 42 -13.45 5.58 -2.31
N GLN A 43 -12.59 4.75 -2.93
CA GLN A 43 -12.53 4.67 -4.39
C GLN A 43 -13.79 4.02 -4.95
N PRO A 44 -14.47 4.65 -5.92
CA PRO A 44 -15.56 4.01 -6.64
C PRO A 44 -15.02 2.81 -7.43
N LYS A 45 -15.86 1.80 -7.66
CA LYS A 45 -15.46 0.63 -8.45
C LYS A 45 -15.27 1.04 -9.91
N ALA A 46 -14.12 0.69 -10.49
CA ALA A 46 -13.88 0.91 -11.91
C ALA A 46 -14.91 0.14 -12.76
N PRO A 47 -15.49 0.77 -13.80
CA PRO A 47 -16.40 0.08 -14.68
C PRO A 47 -15.67 -1.05 -15.46
N PRO A 48 -16.35 -2.18 -15.71
CA PRO A 48 -15.74 -3.41 -16.25
C PRO A 48 -15.21 -3.27 -17.68
N ASP A 49 -15.52 -2.16 -18.37
CA ASP A 49 -15.08 -1.88 -19.74
C ASP A 49 -13.72 -1.19 -19.83
N LEU A 50 -13.12 -0.77 -18.70
CA LEU A 50 -11.73 -0.30 -18.63
C LEU A 50 -10.70 -1.44 -18.60
N ASP A 51 -11.14 -2.71 -18.43
CA ASP A 51 -10.28 -3.89 -18.42
C ASP A 51 -10.06 -4.43 -19.86
N LEU A 52 -9.02 -3.92 -20.52
CA LEU A 52 -8.77 -4.09 -21.95
C LEU A 52 -7.98 -5.35 -22.33
N THR A 53 -8.10 -6.47 -21.62
CA THR A 53 -7.39 -7.72 -22.00
C THR A 53 -8.12 -8.59 -23.04
N ALA A 54 -9.40 -8.33 -23.35
CA ALA A 54 -10.21 -9.34 -24.05
C ALA A 54 -10.96 -8.84 -25.31
N ARG A 55 -10.28 -8.25 -26.32
CA ARG A 55 -10.79 -8.35 -27.71
C ARG A 55 -9.79 -8.03 -28.83
N SER A 56 -8.68 -8.75 -28.86
CA SER A 56 -7.96 -8.95 -30.13
C SER A 56 -8.73 -10.01 -30.94
N MET A 57 -9.69 -9.60 -31.76
CA MET A 57 -10.37 -10.49 -32.70
C MET A 57 -9.91 -10.20 -34.13
N ASN A 58 -9.02 -11.09 -34.57
CA ASN A 58 -8.62 -11.41 -35.92
C ASN A 58 -9.77 -11.22 -36.93
N SER A 59 -9.68 -10.26 -37.86
CA SER A 59 -10.42 -10.36 -39.13
C SER A 59 -9.81 -9.49 -40.24
N SER A 60 -9.33 -10.20 -41.27
CA SER A 60 -8.98 -9.81 -42.66
C SER A 60 -8.52 -8.38 -42.96
N LEU A 61 -7.25 -8.27 -43.36
CA LEU A 61 -6.39 -7.10 -43.20
C LEU A 61 -6.59 -5.94 -44.20
N PHE A 62 -7.37 -6.06 -45.29
CA PHE A 62 -7.27 -5.07 -46.39
C PHE A 62 -8.55 -4.32 -46.81
N ASP A 63 -9.75 -4.85 -46.62
CA ASP A 63 -11.01 -4.13 -46.96
C ASP A 63 -11.74 -3.55 -45.72
N LEU A 64 -11.37 -4.05 -44.55
CA LEU A 64 -11.86 -3.59 -43.25
C LEU A 64 -11.11 -2.35 -42.75
N ARG A 65 -9.99 -1.95 -43.35
CA ARG A 65 -9.09 -0.92 -42.78
C ARG A 65 -9.78 0.41 -42.47
N GLY A 66 -10.62 0.93 -43.38
CA GLY A 66 -11.34 2.19 -43.16
C GLY A 66 -12.42 2.11 -42.06
N LYS A 67 -13.24 1.05 -42.08
CA LYS A 67 -14.30 0.82 -41.08
C LYS A 67 -13.72 0.41 -39.72
N MET A 68 -12.64 -0.36 -39.73
CA MET A 68 -11.90 -0.80 -38.55
C MET A 68 -11.21 0.39 -37.87
N ILE A 69 -10.57 1.29 -38.64
CA ILE A 69 -10.03 2.56 -38.09
C ILE A 69 -11.15 3.37 -37.43
N GLN A 70 -12.30 3.55 -38.10
CA GLN A 70 -13.43 4.27 -37.48
C GLN A 70 -13.95 3.59 -36.20
N ILE A 71 -14.11 2.27 -36.20
CA ILE A 71 -14.56 1.50 -35.01
C ILE A 71 -13.55 1.63 -33.88
N PHE A 72 -12.24 1.50 -34.14
CA PHE A 72 -11.19 1.68 -33.14
C PHE A 72 -11.14 3.11 -32.60
N THR A 73 -11.26 4.12 -33.46
CA THR A 73 -11.27 5.53 -33.04
C THR A 73 -12.48 5.85 -32.16
N VAL A 74 -13.68 5.41 -32.56
CA VAL A 74 -14.90 5.63 -31.77
C VAL A 74 -14.85 4.85 -30.44
N HIS A 75 -14.34 3.62 -30.44
CA HIS A 75 -14.15 2.83 -29.23
C HIS A 75 -13.19 3.53 -28.26
N ASN A 76 -12.02 3.96 -28.74
CA ASN A 76 -11.04 4.69 -27.93
C ASN A 76 -11.59 6.02 -27.40
N ALA A 77 -12.30 6.80 -28.21
CA ALA A 77 -12.93 8.03 -27.76
C ALA A 77 -13.98 7.79 -26.67
N THR A 78 -14.79 6.74 -26.82
CA THR A 78 -15.80 6.33 -25.83
C THR A 78 -15.14 5.88 -24.52
N GLN A 79 -14.08 5.06 -24.61
CA GLN A 79 -13.33 4.61 -23.44
C GLN A 79 -12.66 5.78 -22.71
N HIS A 80 -12.07 6.70 -23.46
CA HIS A 80 -11.47 7.90 -22.90
C HIS A 80 -12.50 8.81 -22.22
N ALA A 81 -13.69 8.97 -22.80
CA ALA A 81 -14.78 9.72 -22.17
C ALA A 81 -15.25 9.05 -20.87
N ARG A 82 -15.41 7.73 -20.86
CA ARG A 82 -15.78 6.97 -19.66
C ARG A 82 -14.74 7.03 -18.56
N ARG A 83 -13.45 6.94 -18.94
CA ARG A 83 -12.33 7.13 -18.02
C ARG A 83 -12.40 8.50 -17.35
N LYS A 84 -12.61 9.57 -18.11
CA LYS A 84 -12.72 10.92 -17.56
C LYS A 84 -13.89 11.08 -16.58
N VAL A 85 -15.03 10.46 -16.88
CA VAL A 85 -16.18 10.46 -15.97
C VAL A 85 -15.85 9.73 -14.67
N TYR A 86 -15.24 8.54 -14.76
CA TYR A 86 -14.81 7.78 -13.60
C TYR A 86 -13.73 8.52 -12.78
N GLU A 87 -12.75 9.15 -13.41
CA GLU A 87 -11.73 9.95 -12.74
C GLU A 87 -12.35 11.13 -11.97
N ALA A 88 -13.33 11.82 -12.58
CA ALA A 88 -14.04 12.91 -11.91
C ALA A 88 -14.90 12.42 -10.73
N GLU A 89 -15.56 11.27 -10.89
CA GLU A 89 -16.34 10.62 -9.83
C GLU A 89 -15.44 10.16 -8.68
N ALA A 90 -14.31 9.52 -8.97
CA ALA A 90 -13.32 9.12 -7.98
C ALA A 90 -12.74 10.32 -7.24
N ALA A 91 -12.38 11.39 -7.97
CA ALA A 91 -11.89 12.62 -7.36
C ALA A 91 -12.93 13.26 -6.42
N ALA A 92 -14.21 13.25 -6.79
CA ALA A 92 -15.28 13.76 -5.95
C ALA A 92 -15.53 12.88 -4.72
N ALA A 93 -15.61 11.55 -4.91
CA ALA A 93 -15.88 10.59 -3.84
C ALA A 93 -14.76 10.53 -2.80
N MET A 94 -13.50 10.63 -3.24
CA MET A 94 -12.34 10.57 -2.35
C MET A 94 -11.99 11.93 -1.73
N LYS A 95 -12.60 13.03 -2.19
CA LYS A 95 -12.18 14.39 -1.84
C LYS A 95 -12.07 14.60 -0.34
N ASP A 96 -13.14 14.29 0.39
CA ASP A 96 -13.24 14.55 1.82
C ASP A 96 -12.24 13.69 2.61
N VAL A 97 -12.14 12.40 2.27
CA VAL A 97 -11.16 11.47 2.88
C VAL A 97 -9.72 11.91 2.62
N ILE A 98 -9.41 12.43 1.43
CA ILE A 98 -8.07 12.95 1.11
C ILE A 98 -7.78 14.23 1.91
N GLU A 99 -8.76 15.12 2.08
CA GLU A 99 -8.59 16.34 2.89
C GLU A 99 -8.35 16.02 4.36
N GLU A 100 -9.13 15.09 4.93
CA GLU A 100 -8.94 14.63 6.30
C GLU A 100 -7.59 13.94 6.50
N TYR A 101 -7.19 13.06 5.57
CA TYR A 101 -5.88 12.41 5.61
C TYR A 101 -4.73 13.42 5.54
N LYS A 102 -4.83 14.46 4.71
CA LYS A 102 -3.83 15.54 4.65
C LYS A 102 -3.71 16.26 5.97
N LYS A 103 -4.84 16.53 6.63
CA LYS A 103 -4.86 17.18 7.94
C LYS A 103 -4.21 16.29 9.01
N TRP A 104 -4.62 15.02 9.09
CA TRP A 104 -4.03 14.05 10.01
C TRP A 104 -2.52 13.91 9.78
N ARG A 105 -2.08 13.79 8.51
CA ARG A 105 -0.66 13.70 8.16
C ARG A 105 0.12 14.92 8.61
N ALA A 106 -0.44 16.13 8.46
CA ALA A 106 0.22 17.36 8.90
C ALA A 106 0.34 17.43 10.43
N GLU A 107 -0.67 16.97 11.17
CA GLU A 107 -0.65 16.88 12.63
C GLU A 107 0.39 15.86 13.14
N HIS A 108 0.68 14.83 12.35
CA HIS A 108 1.55 13.70 12.74
C HIS A 108 2.86 13.64 11.94
N GLU A 109 3.25 14.72 11.27
CA GLU A 109 4.38 14.75 10.33
C GLU A 109 5.71 14.33 10.98
N SER A 110 5.99 14.85 12.18
CA SER A 110 7.23 14.52 12.90
C SER A 110 7.27 13.07 13.36
N GLU A 111 6.16 12.54 13.85
CA GLU A 111 6.08 11.14 14.29
C GLU A 111 6.14 10.17 13.10
N LEU A 112 5.51 10.51 11.97
CA LEU A 112 5.64 9.77 10.71
C LEU A 112 7.09 9.75 10.23
N TRP A 113 7.78 10.90 10.29
CA TRP A 113 9.17 11.01 9.83
C TRP A 113 10.12 10.14 10.65
N GLU A 114 9.97 10.16 11.98
CA GLU A 114 10.77 9.31 12.87
C GLU A 114 10.45 7.82 12.70
N TRP A 115 9.17 7.47 12.51
CA TRP A 115 8.77 6.11 12.19
C TRP A 115 9.34 5.63 10.85
N PHE A 116 9.28 6.43 9.78
CA PHE A 116 9.83 6.08 8.48
C PHE A 116 11.35 5.86 8.52
N LYS A 117 12.09 6.67 9.28
CA LYS A 117 13.53 6.44 9.52
C LYS A 117 13.79 5.13 10.23
N SER A 118 13.01 4.84 11.28
CA SER A 118 13.15 3.60 12.06
C SER A 118 12.88 2.34 11.22
N CYS A 119 12.10 2.44 10.14
CA CYS A 119 11.90 1.34 9.19
C CYS A 119 13.04 1.15 8.18
N GLY A 120 14.02 2.06 8.13
CA GLY A 120 15.13 2.05 7.16
C GLY A 120 16.46 1.52 7.71
N GLU A 121 16.51 1.07 8.97
CA GLU A 121 17.72 0.53 9.61
C GLU A 121 17.76 -1.01 9.61
N ASP A 122 17.27 -1.65 8.55
CA ASP A 122 17.55 -3.08 8.35
C ASP A 122 19.00 -3.21 7.83
N GLU A 123 19.86 -3.60 8.76
CA GLU A 123 21.30 -3.89 8.68
C GLU A 123 21.81 -4.23 7.27
N GLU A 124 22.76 -3.41 6.79
CA GLU A 124 23.66 -3.77 5.69
C GLU A 124 24.37 -5.09 6.09
N PRO A 125 24.17 -6.21 5.35
CA PRO A 125 24.80 -7.46 5.72
C PRO A 125 26.31 -7.33 5.55
N ASP A 126 27.04 -7.39 6.66
CA ASP A 126 28.50 -7.52 6.69
C ASP A 126 28.88 -8.79 5.89
N PHE A 127 29.42 -8.58 4.69
CA PHE A 127 29.99 -9.61 3.81
C PHE A 127 31.50 -9.75 4.01
#